data_AF-D3RX54-F1
#
_entry.id   AF-D3RX54-F1
#
_cell.length_a   1.000
_cell.length_b   1.000
_cell.length_c   1.000
_cell.angle_alpha   90.00
_cell.angle_beta   90.00
_cell.angle_gamma   90.00
#
_symmetry.space_group_name_H-M   'P 1'
#
loop_
_entity.id
_entity.type
_entity.pdbx_description
1 polymer ?
#
loop_
_entity_poly.entity_id
_entity_poly.type
_entity_poly.pdbx_seq_one_letter_code
_entity_poly.pdbx_strand_id
1 'polypeptide(L)' 'MMEGMTTLDYIKYVREHPELKCKECGKSFKDVVWFIDFKEDENGIEVKGKGKGRVYVVCCNCGTENDLLELVG' A
#
# COMPACT_ATOMS: atom_id res chain seq x y z
N MET A 1 -14.09 3.09 -2.05
CA MET A 1 -14.25 1.66 -1.68
C MET A 1 -13.26 0.86 -2.51
N MET A 2 -12.29 0.18 -1.87
CA MET A 2 -11.22 -0.60 -2.51
C MET A 2 -11.48 -2.13 -2.45
N GLU A 3 -12.74 -2.56 -2.49
CA GLU A 3 -13.07 -3.98 -2.39
C GLU A 3 -12.81 -4.71 -3.72
N GLY A 4 -12.13 -5.86 -3.66
CA GLY A 4 -11.95 -6.76 -4.81
C GLY A 4 -10.81 -6.38 -5.76
N MET A 5 -9.89 -5.50 -5.35
CA MET A 5 -8.71 -5.14 -6.12
C MET A 5 -7.63 -6.22 -6.10
N THR A 6 -6.85 -6.31 -7.18
CA THR A 6 -5.65 -7.16 -7.23
C THR A 6 -4.43 -6.42 -6.69
N THR A 7 -3.35 -7.14 -6.37
CA THR A 7 -2.06 -6.50 -6.02
C THR A 7 -1.56 -5.53 -7.08
N LEU A 8 -1.78 -5.82 -8.38
CA LEU A 8 -1.39 -4.92 -9.47
C LEU A 8 -2.20 -3.62 -9.47
N ASP A 9 -3.48 -3.67 -9.09
CA ASP A 9 -4.31 -2.47 -9.01
C ASP A 9 -3.83 -1.55 -7.89
N TYR A 10 -3.42 -2.10 -6.75
CA TYR A 10 -2.79 -1.31 -5.68
C TYR A 10 -1.45 -0.70 -6.12
N ILE A 11 -0.64 -1.42 -6.91
CA ILE A 11 0.60 -0.84 -7.45
C ILE A 11 0.29 0.34 -8.38
N LYS A 12 -0.71 0.20 -9.25
CA LYS A 12 -1.14 1.30 -10.14
C LYS A 12 -1.65 2.49 -9.35
N TYR A 13 -2.51 2.22 -8.36
CA TYR A 13 -3.05 3.25 -7.46
C TYR A 13 -1.93 4.06 -6.81
N VAL A 14 -0.95 3.42 -6.17
CA VAL A 14 0.16 4.15 -5.51
C VAL A 14 0.99 4.96 -6.51
N ARG A 15 1.09 4.53 -7.78
CA ARG A 15 1.78 5.29 -8.83
C ARG A 15 0.97 6.47 -9.37
N GLU A 16 -0.35 6.34 -9.42
CA GLU A 16 -1.28 7.38 -9.91
C GLU A 16 -1.57 8.46 -8.86
N HIS A 17 -1.27 8.19 -7.59
CA HIS A 17 -1.45 9.09 -6.46
C HIS A 17 -0.10 9.65 -5.95
N PRO A 18 0.50 10.66 -6.62
CA PRO A 18 1.81 11.22 -6.27
C PRO A 18 1.86 11.89 -4.89
N GLU A 19 0.72 12.23 -4.31
CA GLU A 19 0.56 12.77 -2.98
C GLU A 19 0.90 11.77 -1.87
N LEU A 20 0.88 10.46 -2.16
CA LEU A 20 1.22 9.43 -1.20
C LEU A 20 2.70 9.50 -0.84
N LYS A 21 2.96 9.64 0.45
CA LYS A 21 4.29 9.79 1.02
C LYS A 21 4.48 8.80 2.14
N CYS A 22 5.72 8.39 2.34
CA CYS A 22 6.06 7.64 3.54
C CYS A 22 5.78 8.51 4.78
N LYS A 23 5.02 7.96 5.73
CA LYS A 23 4.61 8.68 6.94
C LYS A 23 5.79 9.06 7.84
N GLU A 24 6.86 8.29 7.77
CA GLU A 24 8.08 8.50 8.58
C GLU A 24 9.07 9.44 7.88
N CYS A 25 9.56 9.08 6.69
CA CYS A 25 10.61 9.87 6.03
C CYS A 25 10.11 10.99 5.12
N GLY A 26 8.79 11.08 4.89
CA GLY A 26 8.15 12.12 4.09
C GLY A 26 8.41 12.05 2.58
N LYS A 27 9.23 11.12 2.09
CA LYS A 27 9.50 10.95 0.66
C LYS A 27 8.25 10.46 -0.07
N SER A 28 8.01 11.01 -1.25
CA SER A 28 6.94 10.53 -2.14
C SER A 28 7.28 9.14 -2.64
N PHE A 29 6.28 8.25 -2.67
CA PHE A 29 6.42 6.94 -3.30
C PHE A 29 6.63 7.03 -4.82
N LYS A 30 6.42 8.18 -5.44
CA LYS A 30 6.82 8.40 -6.83
C LYS A 30 8.34 8.46 -7.02
N ASP A 31 9.07 8.95 -6.01
CA ASP A 31 10.49 9.29 -6.12
C ASP A 31 11.41 8.25 -5.47
N VAL A 32 10.86 7.20 -4.87
CA VAL A 32 11.62 6.14 -4.18
C VAL A 32 11.22 4.76 -4.65
N VAL A 33 12.11 3.79 -4.46
CA VAL A 33 11.76 2.39 -4.59
C VAL A 33 10.86 1.98 -3.42
N TRP A 34 9.84 1.20 -3.71
CA TRP A 34 8.94 0.60 -2.74
C TRP A 34 8.37 -0.71 -3.30
N PHE A 35 7.79 -1.52 -2.42
CA PHE A 35 7.05 -2.72 -2.79
C PHE A 35 5.78 -2.84 -1.95
N ILE A 36 4.88 -3.72 -2.38
CA ILE A 36 3.67 -4.04 -1.62
C ILE A 36 3.89 -5.31 -0.82
N ASP A 37 3.59 -5.24 0.47
CA ASP A 37 3.46 -6.40 1.34
C ASP A 37 2.00 -6.66 1.69
N PHE A 38 1.66 -7.92 1.96
CA PHE A 38 0.32 -8.35 2.34
C PHE A 38 0.40 -9.25 3.56
N LYS A 39 -0.42 -8.95 4.59
CA LYS A 39 -0.52 -9.73 5.82
C LYS A 39 -1.98 -10.12 6.03
N GLU A 40 -2.25 -11.40 6.24
CA GLU A 40 -3.60 -11.91 6.51
C GLU A 40 -4.18 -11.25 7.77
N ASP A 41 -5.42 -10.78 7.67
CA ASP A 41 -6.16 -10.11 8.74
C ASP A 41 -7.66 -10.19 8.40
N GLU A 42 -8.46 -10.82 9.25
CA GLU A 42 -9.91 -10.98 9.05
C GLU A 42 -10.66 -9.64 9.02
N ASN A 43 -10.09 -8.61 9.65
CA ASN A 43 -10.61 -7.24 9.66
C ASN A 43 -10.01 -6.37 8.53
N GLY A 44 -9.20 -6.96 7.66
CA GLY A 44 -8.58 -6.29 6.52
C GLY A 44 -9.50 -6.14 5.30
N ILE A 45 -8.90 -5.74 4.18
CA ILE A 45 -9.58 -5.64 2.87
C ILE A 45 -9.52 -6.96 2.11
N GLU A 46 -10.55 -7.20 1.31
CA GLU A 46 -10.60 -8.35 0.40
C GLU A 46 -9.68 -8.10 -0.81
N VAL A 47 -8.57 -8.85 -0.87
CA VAL A 47 -7.63 -8.82 -2.00
C VAL A 47 -7.89 -10.01 -2.90
N LYS A 48 -8.22 -9.74 -4.17
CA LYS A 48 -8.58 -10.78 -5.13
C LYS A 48 -7.42 -11.77 -5.32
N GLY A 49 -7.68 -13.03 -4.98
CA GLY A 49 -6.71 -14.13 -5.09
C GLY A 49 -5.79 -14.32 -3.88
N LYS A 50 -5.90 -13.48 -2.83
CA LYS A 50 -5.18 -13.63 -1.56
C LYS A 50 -6.10 -13.76 -0.33
N GLY A 51 -7.36 -13.34 -0.43
CA GLY A 51 -8.30 -13.32 0.69
C GLY A 51 -8.24 -12.00 1.47
N LYS A 52 -8.71 -12.01 2.72
CA LYS A 52 -8.72 -10.82 3.58
C LYS A 52 -7.39 -10.55 4.24
N GLY A 53 -6.94 -9.30 4.18
CA GLY A 53 -5.76 -8.87 4.89
C GLY A 53 -5.46 -7.38 4.74
N ARG A 54 -4.35 -6.96 5.34
CA ARG A 54 -3.84 -5.60 5.23
C ARG A 54 -2.76 -5.51 4.16
N VAL A 55 -2.77 -4.41 3.43
CA VAL A 55 -1.84 -4.11 2.34
C VAL A 55 -0.92 -2.99 2.79
N TYR A 56 0.39 -3.18 2.69
CA TYR A 56 1.38 -2.21 3.11
C TYR A 56 2.22 -1.74 1.92
N VAL A 57 2.48 -0.44 1.85
CA VAL A 57 3.49 0.16 0.98
C VAL A 57 4.79 0.28 1.77
N VAL A 58 5.78 -0.54 1.45
CA VAL A 58 7.06 -0.57 2.15
C VAL A 58 8.04 0.39 1.49
N CYS A 59 8.48 1.41 2.23
CA CYS A 59 9.43 2.41 1.73
C CYS A 59 10.86 1.87 1.77
N CYS A 60 11.50 1.65 0.62
CA CYS A 60 12.89 1.17 0.61
C CYS A 60 13.93 2.24 0.99
N ASN A 61 13.51 3.49 1.18
CA ASN A 61 14.40 4.54 1.66
C ASN A 61 14.67 4.46 3.17
N CYS A 62 13.65 4.12 3.97
CA CYS A 62 13.77 4.07 5.44
C CYS A 62 13.30 2.76 6.06
N GLY A 63 12.77 1.82 5.28
CA GLY A 63 12.28 0.52 5.74
C GLY A 63 10.87 0.53 6.33
N THR A 64 10.21 1.69 6.41
CA THR A 64 8.88 1.81 7.02
C THR A 64 7.81 1.11 6.19
N GLU A 65 6.98 0.30 6.85
CA GLU A 65 5.71 -0.21 6.32
C GLU A 65 4.60 0.82 6.54
N ASN A 66 3.93 1.22 5.47
CA ASN A 66 2.84 2.20 5.53
C ASN A 66 1.56 1.45 5.17
N ASP A 67 0.61 1.34 6.10
CA ASP A 67 -0.68 0.71 5.83
C ASP A 67 -1.39 1.50 4.74
N LEU A 68 -1.75 0.83 3.66
CA LEU A 68 -2.38 1.46 2.52
C LEU A 68 -3.71 2.11 2.90
N LEU A 69 -4.49 1.52 3.83
CA LEU A 69 -5.74 2.12 4.30
C LEU A 69 -5.49 3.45 5.02
N GLU A 70 -4.43 3.53 5.83
CA GLU A 70 -4.04 4.78 6.49
C GLU A 70 -3.56 5.84 5.50
N LEU A 71 -2.90 5.41 4.42
CA LEU A 71 -2.38 6.31 3.39
C LEU A 71 -3.47 6.94 2.53
N VAL A 72 -4.56 6.22 2.27
CA VAL A 72 -5.64 6.70 1.38
C VAL A 72 -6.70 7.55 2.08
N GLY A 73 -6.81 7.47 3.41
CA GLY A 73 -7.82 8.18 4.20
C GLY A 73 -9.17 7.47 4.23
#